data_AF-A0A419ZXR2-F1
#
_entry.id   AF-A0A419ZXR2-F1
#
_cell.length_a   1.000
_cell.length_b   1.000
_cell.length_c   1.000
_cell.angle_alpha   90.00
_cell.angle_beta   90.00
_cell.angle_gamma   90.00
#
_symmetry.space_group_name_H-M   'P 1'
#
loop_
_entity.id
_entity.type
_entity.pdbx_description
1 polymer ?
#
loop_
_entity_poly.entity_id
_entity_poly.type
_entity_poly.pdbx_seq_one_letter_code
_entity_poly.pdbx_strand_id
1 'polypeptide(L)'
;MSERLWCVHIEGLNDFIVADSQRAAEHEASAINAYLDSAETGPRATVLRAVVVEWPFDAADHARALEEDWRDLQQMPHRRPSVKKSDGVFVNMARRVKKLVSVARSK
;
A
#
# COMPACT_ATOMS: atom_id res chain seq x y z
N MET A 1 -2.39 20.22 25.67
CA MET A 1 -3.34 19.41 24.87
C MET A 1 -2.71 18.04 24.77
N SER A 2 -3.35 16.99 25.29
CA SER A 2 -2.82 15.64 25.14
C SER A 2 -2.96 15.25 23.67
N GLU A 3 -1.84 15.08 22.98
CA GLU A 3 -1.84 14.59 21.60
C GLU A 3 -2.39 13.17 21.62
N ARG A 4 -3.50 12.96 20.90
CA ARG A 4 -4.08 11.62 20.74
C ARG A 4 -3.22 10.88 19.74
N LEU A 5 -2.68 9.74 20.17
CA LEU A 5 -1.90 8.85 19.34
C LEU A 5 -2.84 7.84 18.69
N TRP A 6 -2.52 7.44 17.47
CA TRP A 6 -3.43 6.65 16.64
C TRP A 6 -2.74 5.38 16.14
N CYS A 7 -3.54 4.34 15.97
CA CYS A 7 -3.13 3.10 15.33
C CYS A 7 -4.29 2.45 14.58
N VAL A 8 -3.95 1.47 13.76
CA VAL A 8 -4.90 0.54 13.15
C VAL A 8 -4.90 -0.74 13.96
N HIS A 9 -6.05 -1.15 14.46
CA HIS A 9 -6.26 -2.43 15.08
C HIS A 9 -6.87 -3.40 14.05
N ILE A 10 -6.25 -4.56 13.86
CA ILE A 10 -6.79 -5.64 13.02
C ILE A 10 -7.59 -6.58 13.92
N GLU A 11 -8.90 -6.36 13.93
CA GLU A 11 -9.87 -7.22 14.60
C GLU A 11 -9.75 -8.66 14.08
N GLY A 12 -9.75 -9.63 15.00
CA GLY A 12 -9.57 -11.05 14.69
C GLY A 12 -8.11 -11.55 14.78
N LEU A 13 -7.13 -10.66 14.61
CA LEU A 13 -5.72 -10.96 14.90
C LEU A 13 -5.22 -10.33 16.21
N ASN A 14 -5.94 -9.34 16.74
CA ASN A 14 -5.50 -8.51 17.88
C ASN A 14 -4.12 -7.88 17.63
N ASP A 15 -3.90 -7.44 16.39
CA ASP A 15 -2.64 -6.83 15.97
C ASP A 15 -2.81 -5.31 15.82
N PHE A 16 -1.76 -4.56 16.13
CA PHE A 16 -1.78 -3.10 16.16
C PHE A 16 -0.68 -2.51 15.29
N ILE A 17 -1.08 -1.71 14.31
CA ILE A 17 -0.18 -1.00 13.40
C ILE A 17 -0.16 0.47 13.81
N VAL A 18 0.97 0.95 14.30
CA VAL A 18 1.16 2.35 14.68
C VAL A 18 1.05 3.28 13.46
N ALA A 19 0.43 4.44 13.68
CA ALA A 19 0.31 5.51 12.69
C ALA A 19 0.76 6.86 13.26
N ASP A 20 1.31 7.71 12.39
CA ASP A 20 1.77 9.07 12.73
C ASP A 20 0.61 10.04 13.03
N SER A 21 -0.60 9.72 12.58
CA SER A 21 -1.77 10.59 12.61
C SER A 21 -3.04 9.78 12.40
N GLN A 22 -4.18 10.32 12.83
CA GLN A 22 -5.50 9.71 12.58
C GLN A 22 -5.72 9.47 11.09
N ARG A 23 -5.36 10.46 10.25
CA ARG A 23 -5.56 10.38 8.80
C ARG A 23 -4.71 9.27 8.17
N ALA A 24 -3.48 9.07 8.64
CA ALA A 24 -2.65 7.96 8.19
C ALA A 24 -3.23 6.61 8.62
N ALA A 25 -3.74 6.52 9.86
CA ALA A 25 -4.43 5.32 10.33
C ALA A 25 -5.67 5.00 9.49
N GLU A 26 -6.48 6.01 9.15
CA GLU A 26 -7.67 5.85 8.29
C GLU A 26 -7.30 5.35 6.89
N HIS A 27 -6.27 5.94 6.29
CA HIS A 27 -5.79 5.51 4.98
C HIS A 27 -5.25 4.08 5.02
N GLU A 28 -4.48 3.73 6.06
CA GLU A 28 -3.92 2.40 6.23
C GLU A 28 -5.02 1.35 6.46
N ALA A 29 -5.97 1.62 7.36
CA ALA A 29 -7.11 0.74 7.63
C ALA A 29 -7.94 0.50 6.36
N SER A 30 -8.18 1.54 5.56
CA SER A 30 -8.86 1.43 4.28
C SER A 30 -8.10 0.54 3.28
N ALA A 31 -6.78 0.71 3.18
CA ALA A 31 -5.94 -0.10 2.30
C ALA A 31 -5.89 -1.57 2.73
N ILE A 32 -5.80 -1.86 4.02
CA ILE A 32 -5.84 -3.22 4.57
C ILE A 32 -7.20 -3.86 4.28
N ASN A 33 -8.31 -3.17 4.58
CA ASN A 33 -9.65 -3.68 4.30
C ASN A 33 -9.84 -3.96 2.81
N ALA A 34 -9.44 -3.05 1.92
CA ALA A 34 -9.51 -3.26 0.47
C ALA A 34 -8.65 -4.46 0.02
N TYR A 35 -7.49 -4.67 0.64
CA TYR A 35 -6.66 -5.83 0.38
C TYR A 35 -7.33 -7.13 0.84
N LEU A 36 -7.87 -7.17 2.06
CA LEU A 36 -8.63 -8.31 2.60
C LEU A 36 -9.82 -8.65 1.70
N ASP A 37 -10.61 -7.65 1.32
CA ASP A 37 -11.74 -7.78 0.40
C ASP A 37 -11.32 -8.36 -0.97
N SER A 38 -10.14 -7.96 -1.48
CA SER A 38 -9.63 -8.44 -2.77
C SER A 38 -8.97 -9.82 -2.71
N ALA A 39 -8.38 -10.18 -1.58
CA ALA A 39 -7.62 -11.41 -1.39
C ALA A 39 -8.52 -12.59 -1.00
N GLU A 40 -9.65 -12.34 -0.37
CA GLU A 40 -10.53 -13.39 0.14
C GLU A 40 -11.74 -13.63 -0.76
N THR A 41 -11.64 -14.64 -1.63
CA THR A 41 -12.78 -15.28 -2.31
C THR A 41 -13.40 -16.39 -1.42
N GLY A 42 -13.52 -16.18 -0.11
CA GLY A 42 -13.95 -17.22 0.83
C GLY A 42 -14.46 -16.70 2.19
N PRO A 43 -15.11 -17.56 3.00
CA PRO A 43 -15.88 -17.18 4.20
C PRO A 43 -15.06 -16.61 5.38
N ARG A 44 -13.76 -16.36 5.21
CA ARG A 44 -12.87 -15.75 6.21
C ARG A 44 -12.79 -14.23 6.13
N ALA A 45 -13.21 -13.64 4.99
CA ALA A 45 -13.39 -12.19 4.79
C ALA A 45 -14.26 -11.51 5.84
N THR A 46 -15.15 -12.25 6.49
CA THR A 46 -16.09 -11.70 7.47
C THR A 46 -15.49 -11.58 8.87
N VAL A 47 -14.29 -12.12 9.12
CA VAL A 47 -13.71 -12.21 10.47
C VAL A 47 -12.60 -11.17 10.71
N LEU A 48 -11.87 -10.78 9.66
CA LEU A 48 -10.76 -9.84 9.77
C LEU A 48 -11.19 -8.44 9.34
N ARG A 49 -10.97 -7.45 10.21
CA ARG A 49 -11.30 -6.06 9.90
C ARG A 49 -10.29 -5.10 10.50
N ALA A 50 -9.77 -4.19 9.69
CA ALA A 50 -8.91 -3.11 10.14
C ALA A 50 -9.75 -1.90 10.58
N VAL A 51 -9.60 -1.47 11.82
CA VAL A 51 -10.30 -0.33 12.41
C VAL A 51 -9.31 0.66 13.01
N VAL A 52 -9.63 1.95 12.92
CA VAL A 52 -8.81 3.01 13.53
C VAL A 52 -9.18 3.14 14.99
N VAL A 53 -8.19 3.09 15.87
CA VAL A 53 -8.36 3.27 17.31
C VAL A 53 -7.31 4.22 17.87
N GLU A 54 -7.60 4.79 19.04
CA GLU A 54 -6.59 5.49 19.82
C GLU A 54 -5.57 4.46 20.34
N TRP A 55 -4.28 4.84 20.34
CA TRP A 55 -3.22 3.98 20.82
C TRP A 55 -3.46 3.63 22.30
N PRO A 56 -3.61 2.34 22.65
CA PRO A 56 -4.03 1.94 23.99
C PRO A 56 -2.87 1.90 25.00
N PHE A 57 -1.62 2.09 24.55
CA PHE A 57 -0.42 2.03 25.38
C PHE A 57 0.16 3.43 25.62
N ASP A 58 1.35 3.49 26.22
CA ASP A 58 1.99 4.76 26.50
C ASP A 58 2.59 5.43 25.25
N ALA A 59 2.89 6.72 25.36
CA ALA A 59 3.43 7.50 24.26
C ALA A 59 4.87 7.13 23.88
N ALA A 60 5.65 6.56 24.82
CA ALA A 60 7.02 6.14 24.54
C ALA A 60 7.01 4.86 23.68
N ASP A 61 6.09 3.94 23.98
CA ASP A 61 5.82 2.75 23.18
C ASP A 61 5.31 3.10 21.79
N HIS A 62 4.47 4.13 21.67
CA HIS A 62 4.02 4.63 20.35
C HIS A 62 5.20 5.12 19.51
N ALA A 63 6.08 5.96 20.08
CA ALA A 63 7.23 6.48 19.37
C ALA A 63 8.22 5.38 18.98
N ARG A 64 8.45 4.41 19.87
CA ARG A 64 9.31 3.26 19.62
C ARG A 64 8.75 2.35 18.52
N ALA A 65 7.47 2.00 18.59
CA ALA A 65 6.81 1.20 17.56
C ALA A 65 6.80 1.93 16.20
N LEU A 66 6.65 3.26 16.18
CA LEU A 66 6.73 4.04 14.95
C LEU A 66 8.12 3.94 14.30
N GLU A 67 9.19 3.86 15.09
CA GLU A 67 10.56 3.71 14.61
C GLU A 67 10.88 2.26 14.21
N GLU A 68 10.52 1.29 15.05
CA GLU A 68 10.82 -0.13 14.85
C GLU A 68 10.00 -0.71 13.68
N ASP A 69 8.69 -0.48 13.65
CA ASP A 69 7.78 -1.12 12.70
C ASP A 69 7.80 -0.43 11.33
N TRP A 70 8.33 0.79 11.22
CA TRP A 70 8.33 1.56 9.96
C TRP A 70 8.81 0.72 8.78
N ARG A 71 9.92 -0.01 8.96
CA ARG A 71 10.52 -0.81 7.88
C ARG A 71 9.66 -2.02 7.51
N ASP A 72 8.96 -2.61 8.47
CA ASP A 72 8.13 -3.79 8.26
C ASP A 72 6.79 -3.40 7.65
N LEU A 73 6.21 -2.28 8.08
CA LEU A 73 5.01 -1.68 7.47
C LEU A 73 5.23 -1.42 5.98
N GLN A 74 6.39 -0.89 5.58
CA GLN A 74 6.71 -0.64 4.18
C GLN A 74 6.86 -1.91 3.33
N GLN A 75 7.06 -3.07 3.96
CA GLN A 75 7.17 -4.35 3.28
C GLN A 75 5.84 -5.09 3.17
N MET A 76 4.79 -4.62 3.86
CA MET A 76 3.50 -5.28 3.91
C MET A 76 2.87 -5.45 2.52
N PRO A 77 2.20 -6.59 2.25
CA PRO A 77 1.71 -6.94 0.92
C PRO A 77 0.77 -5.91 0.30
N HIS A 78 -0.08 -5.26 1.11
CA HIS A 78 -1.05 -4.25 0.66
C HIS A 78 -0.42 -2.90 0.31
N ARG A 79 0.81 -2.61 0.79
CA ARG A 79 1.57 -1.40 0.42
C ARG A 79 2.43 -1.59 -0.83
N ARG A 80 2.74 -2.84 -1.18
CA ARG A 80 3.45 -3.09 -2.43
C ARG A 80 2.54 -2.65 -3.57
N PRO A 81 3.06 -1.88 -4.55
CA PRO A 81 2.29 -1.59 -5.73
C PRO A 81 1.89 -2.93 -6.31
N SER A 82 0.58 -3.21 -6.31
CA SER A 82 0.04 -4.37 -7.00
C SER A 82 0.66 -4.30 -8.39
N VAL A 83 1.52 -5.25 -8.73
CA VAL A 83 1.84 -5.50 -10.13
C VAL A 83 0.49 -5.90 -10.69
N LYS A 84 -0.27 -4.90 -11.13
CA LYS A 84 -1.42 -5.10 -11.98
C LYS A 84 -0.85 -5.94 -13.09
N LYS A 85 -1.27 -7.19 -13.14
CA LYS A 85 -1.17 -8.00 -14.32
C LYS A 85 -1.92 -7.17 -15.37
N SER A 86 -1.18 -6.36 -16.11
CA SER A 86 -1.69 -5.55 -17.21
C SER A 86 -2.04 -6.52 -18.33
N ASP A 87 -3.13 -7.25 -18.15
CA ASP A 87 -3.94 -7.77 -19.24
C ASP A 87 -4.53 -6.54 -19.93
N GLY A 88 -3.80 -6.02 -20.91
CA GLY A 88 -4.11 -4.72 -21.49
C GLY A 88 -3.01 -4.21 -22.40
N VAL A 89 -2.76 -4.95 -23.49
CA VAL A 89 -2.53 -4.40 -24.83
C VAL A 89 -1.88 -3.00 -24.85
N PHE A 90 -0.58 -2.90 -24.58
CA PHE A 90 0.17 -1.73 -25.03
C PHE A 90 0.41 -1.89 -26.53
N VAL A 91 -0.60 -1.43 -27.28
CA VAL A 91 -0.50 -1.21 -28.72
C VAL A 91 0.74 -0.38 -28.99
N ASN A 92 1.57 -0.99 -29.82
CA ASN A 92 2.75 -0.46 -30.49
C ASN A 92 2.50 0.94 -31.07
N MET A 93 2.93 2.00 -30.38
CA MET A 93 2.98 3.36 -30.95
C MET A 93 4.19 4.13 -30.45
N ALA A 94 5.34 3.90 -31.11
CA ALA A 94 6.40 4.86 -31.41
C ALA A 94 7.51 4.06 -32.12
N ARG A 95 8.04 4.40 -33.29
CA ARG A 95 8.37 5.72 -33.81
C ARG A 95 8.68 5.57 -35.30
N ARG A 96 7.79 6.07 -36.15
CA ARG A 96 7.99 6.20 -37.59
C ARG A 96 8.74 7.51 -37.84
N VAL A 97 10.08 7.49 -37.91
CA VAL A 97 10.85 8.51 -38.64
C VAL A 97 12.31 8.09 -38.88
N LYS A 98 12.80 8.47 -40.07
CA LYS A 98 14.17 8.46 -40.60
C LYS A 98 14.71 7.15 -41.19
N LYS A 99 14.31 6.89 -42.43
CA LYS A 99 15.27 6.46 -43.47
C LYS A 99 14.87 7.04 -44.84
N LEU A 100 15.01 8.35 -44.97
CA LEU A 100 15.13 9.05 -46.25
C LEU A 100 16.57 9.52 -46.37
N VAL A 101 17.45 8.67 -46.91
CA VAL A 101 18.56 9.09 -47.78
C VAL A 101 18.81 7.91 -48.71
N SER A 102 18.23 7.99 -49.91
CA SER A 102 18.59 7.18 -51.06
C SER A 102 19.50 8.03 -51.94
N VAL A 103 20.60 7.43 -52.38
CA VAL A 103 21.39 7.77 -53.57
C VAL A 103 22.22 9.06 -53.53
N ALA A 104 23.55 8.89 -53.43
CA ALA A 104 24.46 9.42 -54.45
C ALA A 104 25.82 8.69 -54.44
N ARG A 105 26.13 8.08 -55.60
CA ARG A 105 27.46 7.93 -56.22
C ARG A 105 28.35 6.72 -55.85
N SER A 106 28.33 5.74 -56.74
CA SER A 106 29.45 4.86 -57.07
C SER A 106 29.56 4.78 -58.59
N LYS A 107 30.53 5.51 -59.17
CA LYS A 107 31.47 5.09 -60.22
C LYS A 107 32.43 6.24 -60.49
#